data_AF-A0A269PH00-F1
#
_entry.id   AF-A0A269PH00-F1
#
_cell.length_a   1.000
_cell.length_b   1.000
_cell.length_c   1.000
_cell.angle_alpha   90.00
_cell.angle_beta   90.00
_cell.angle_gamma   90.00
#
_symmetry.space_group_name_H-M   'P 1'
#
loop_
_entity.id
_entity.type
_entity.pdbx_description
1 polymer ?
#
loop_
_entity_poly.entity_id
_entity_poly.type
_entity_poly.pdbx_seq_one_letter_code
_entity_poly.pdbx_strand_id
1 'polypeptide(L)'
;NVCDELGVSAPSLFVDFVILFGAETKMPAKTLEVVKTELLNNNNLALDFPEVCCASPLWKIGEFATAQGVRFESRGADQAVRGAFHGASRP
;
A
#
# COMPACT_ATOMS: atom_id res chain seq x y z
N ASN A 1 0.23 20.98 -0.50
CA ASN A 1 0.10 19.61 -1.06
C ASN A 1 -1.07 19.65 -2.03
N VAL A 2 -1.07 18.88 -3.15
CA VAL A 2 -2.19 18.83 -4.12
C VAL A 2 -3.54 18.62 -3.43
N CYS A 3 -3.59 17.86 -2.32
CA CYS A 3 -4.80 17.68 -1.53
C CYS A 3 -5.31 19.01 -0.91
N ASP A 4 -4.39 19.84 -0.39
CA ASP A 4 -4.73 21.15 0.21
C ASP A 4 -5.24 22.12 -0.86
N GLU A 5 -4.68 22.06 -2.07
CA GLU A 5 -5.08 22.90 -3.20
C GLU A 5 -6.47 22.53 -3.74
N LEU A 6 -6.81 21.24 -3.71
CA LEU A 6 -8.09 20.72 -4.18
C LEU A 6 -9.17 20.66 -3.09
N GLY A 7 -8.83 20.97 -1.83
CA GLY A 7 -9.75 20.85 -0.69
C GLY A 7 -10.22 19.42 -0.42
N VAL A 8 -9.46 18.42 -0.85
CA VAL A 8 -9.81 17.00 -0.71
C VAL A 8 -9.28 16.49 0.63
N SER A 9 -10.19 16.10 1.52
CA SER A 9 -9.84 15.43 2.77
C SER A 9 -9.63 13.93 2.53
N ALA A 10 -8.64 13.34 3.18
CA ALA A 10 -8.42 11.89 3.11
C ALA A 10 -9.68 11.11 3.55
N PRO A 11 -10.11 10.09 2.79
CA PRO A 11 -11.27 9.28 3.15
C PRO A 11 -11.01 8.45 4.40
N SER A 12 -12.07 8.10 5.13
CA SER A 12 -11.97 7.14 6.23
C SER A 12 -11.51 5.78 5.68
N LEU A 13 -10.49 5.20 6.30
CA LEU A 13 -9.97 3.90 5.90
C LEU A 13 -10.93 2.78 6.27
N PHE A 14 -11.30 1.96 5.29
CA PHE A 14 -12.04 0.70 5.50
C PHE A 14 -11.10 -0.48 5.80
N VAL A 15 -9.85 -0.40 5.31
CA VAL A 15 -8.81 -1.42 5.47
C VAL A 15 -7.52 -0.73 5.85
N ASP A 16 -6.88 -1.19 6.91
CA ASP A 16 -5.59 -0.63 7.37
C ASP A 16 -4.40 -1.51 7.02
N PHE A 17 -4.61 -2.82 6.82
CA PHE A 17 -3.52 -3.78 6.63
C PHE A 17 -3.90 -4.85 5.62
N VAL A 18 -3.03 -5.04 4.62
CA VAL A 18 -3.20 -6.01 3.54
C VAL A 18 -1.95 -6.86 3.44
N ILE A 19 -2.13 -8.19 3.39
CA ILE A 19 -1.05 -9.12 3.05
C ILE A 19 -1.34 -9.79 1.71
N LEU A 20 -0.38 -9.71 0.80
CA LEU A 20 -0.40 -10.39 -0.48
C LEU A 20 0.38 -11.70 -0.38
N PHE A 21 -0.33 -12.82 -0.45
CA PHE A 21 0.26 -14.15 -0.48
C PHE A 21 0.51 -14.62 -1.92
N GLY A 22 1.65 -15.26 -2.13
CA GLY A 22 1.94 -15.99 -3.35
C GLY A 22 2.67 -17.30 -3.07
N ALA A 23 2.72 -18.18 -4.07
CA ALA A 23 3.37 -19.48 -3.94
C ALA A 23 4.84 -19.36 -3.46
N GLU A 24 5.53 -18.30 -3.89
CA GLU A 24 6.88 -17.93 -3.46
C GLU A 24 6.90 -16.45 -3.11
N THR A 25 7.61 -16.04 -2.04
CA THR A 25 7.67 -14.63 -1.56
C THR A 25 8.07 -13.63 -2.65
N LYS A 26 8.91 -14.05 -3.62
CA LYS A 26 9.38 -13.18 -4.70
C LYS A 26 8.25 -12.71 -5.62
N MET A 27 7.22 -13.53 -5.80
CA MET A 27 6.09 -13.22 -6.69
C MET A 27 5.24 -12.04 -6.17
N PRO A 28 4.63 -12.10 -4.96
CA PRO A 28 3.85 -10.99 -4.44
C PRO A 28 4.71 -9.75 -4.18
N ALA A 29 5.99 -9.90 -3.82
CA ALA A 29 6.90 -8.76 -3.67
C ALA A 29 7.03 -7.97 -4.98
N LYS A 30 7.21 -8.65 -6.12
CA LYS A 30 7.22 -8.00 -7.44
C LYS A 30 5.89 -7.29 -7.75
N THR A 31 4.76 -7.89 -7.39
CA THR A 31 3.45 -7.27 -7.55
C THR A 31 3.35 -5.96 -6.76
N LEU A 32 3.82 -5.94 -5.51
CA LEU A 32 3.84 -4.70 -4.72
C LEU A 32 4.76 -3.63 -5.33
N GLU A 33 5.88 -4.00 -5.96
CA GLU A 33 6.71 -3.03 -6.69
C GLU A 33 6.01 -2.43 -7.91
N VAL A 34 5.19 -3.22 -8.62
CA VAL A 34 4.33 -2.70 -9.70
C VAL A 34 3.31 -1.72 -9.14
N VAL A 35 2.63 -2.06 -8.03
CA VAL A 35 1.66 -1.15 -7.38
C VAL A 35 2.32 0.17 -6.97
N LYS A 36 3.51 0.13 -6.36
CA LYS A 36 4.27 1.33 -6.02
C LYS A 36 4.62 2.17 -7.24
N THR A 37 4.94 1.53 -8.36
CA THR A 37 5.22 2.22 -9.63
C THR A 37 3.98 2.90 -10.18
N GLU A 38 2.83 2.22 -10.15
CA GLU A 38 1.54 2.79 -10.58
C GLU A 38 1.14 3.99 -9.71
N LEU A 39 1.28 3.89 -8.38
CA LEU A 39 0.97 4.99 -7.46
C LEU A 39 1.80 6.26 -7.70
N LEU A 40 3.01 6.14 -8.25
CA LEU A 40 3.89 7.28 -8.49
C LEU A 40 3.84 7.81 -9.92
N ASN A 41 3.50 6.96 -10.90
CA ASN A 41 3.71 7.28 -12.31
C ASN A 41 2.45 7.13 -13.18
N ASN A 42 1.32 6.66 -12.65
CA ASN A 42 0.07 6.55 -13.41
C ASN A 42 -0.73 7.86 -13.31
N ASN A 43 -0.69 8.66 -14.38
CA ASN A 43 -1.40 9.94 -14.45
C ASN A 43 -2.92 9.79 -14.33
N ASN A 44 -3.52 8.72 -14.86
CA ASN A 44 -4.97 8.51 -14.75
C ASN A 44 -5.35 8.24 -13.29
N LEU A 45 -4.56 7.40 -12.61
CA LEU A 45 -4.79 7.12 -11.19
C LEU A 45 -4.59 8.37 -10.31
N ALA A 46 -3.59 9.20 -10.63
CA ALA A 46 -3.35 10.46 -9.92
C ALA A 46 -4.45 11.50 -10.13
N LEU A 47 -5.12 11.49 -11.29
CA LEU A 47 -6.27 12.36 -11.56
C LEU A 47 -7.49 11.97 -10.70
N ASP A 48 -7.74 10.67 -10.55
CA ASP A 48 -8.88 10.16 -9.80
C ASP A 48 -8.65 10.13 -8.27
N PHE A 49 -7.42 9.85 -7.83
CA PHE A 49 -7.05 9.65 -6.42
C PHE A 49 -5.76 10.40 -6.03
N PRO A 50 -5.71 11.73 -6.19
CA PRO A 50 -4.51 12.53 -5.92
C PRO A 50 -4.02 12.43 -4.48
N GLU A 51 -4.91 12.15 -3.53
CA GLU A 51 -4.58 11.97 -2.13
C GLU A 51 -3.80 10.68 -1.86
N VAL A 52 -3.97 9.64 -2.69
CA VAL A 52 -3.31 8.33 -2.53
C VAL A 52 -2.01 8.25 -3.33
N CYS A 53 -1.95 8.89 -4.50
CA CYS A 53 -0.85 8.80 -5.46
C CYS A 53 0.38 9.62 -5.06
N CYS A 54 0.99 9.28 -3.93
CA CYS A 54 2.28 9.83 -3.51
C CYS A 54 3.08 8.80 -2.69
N ALA A 55 4.39 9.04 -2.56
CA ALA A 55 5.26 8.19 -1.75
C ALA A 55 5.00 8.41 -0.26
N SER A 56 5.09 7.34 0.53
CA SER A 56 5.00 7.40 1.99
C SER A 56 6.34 7.07 2.66
N PRO A 57 6.48 7.30 3.99
CA PRO A 57 7.71 6.99 4.72
C PRO A 57 8.10 5.50 4.71
N LEU A 58 7.15 4.58 4.53
CA LEU A 58 7.42 3.13 4.46
C LEU A 58 7.40 2.69 3.00
N TRP A 59 8.58 2.48 2.42
CA TRP A 59 8.74 2.15 0.99
C TRP A 59 9.89 1.15 0.75
N LYS A 60 9.71 -0.10 1.16
CA LYS A 60 10.71 -1.18 1.01
C LYS A 60 10.32 -2.15 -0.09
N ILE A 61 11.21 -3.08 -0.43
CA ILE A 61 10.88 -4.15 -1.38
C ILE A 61 9.87 -5.08 -0.72
N GLY A 62 8.72 -5.28 -1.35
CA GLY A 62 7.68 -6.19 -0.85
C GLY A 62 6.95 -5.70 0.41
N GLU A 63 7.10 -4.42 0.76
CA GLU A 63 6.39 -3.77 1.86
C GLU A 63 6.30 -2.26 1.62
N PHE A 64 5.11 -1.69 1.70
CA PHE A 64 4.94 -0.24 1.72
C PHE A 64 3.69 0.17 2.51
N ALA A 65 3.55 1.46 2.82
CA ALA A 65 2.28 2.03 3.25
C ALA A 65 1.78 3.05 2.23
N THR A 66 0.48 3.19 2.03
CA THR A 66 -0.07 4.32 1.27
C THR A 66 0.12 5.63 2.04
N ALA A 67 -0.11 6.76 1.38
CA ALA A 67 -0.06 8.08 2.02
C ALA A 67 -1.05 8.22 3.20
N GLN A 68 -2.17 7.51 3.14
CA GLN A 68 -3.19 7.46 4.18
C GLN A 68 -2.81 6.52 5.34
N GLY A 69 -1.79 5.67 5.17
CA GLY A 69 -1.32 4.76 6.21
C GLY A 69 -1.80 3.31 6.08
N VAL A 70 -2.41 2.91 4.96
CA VAL A 70 -2.74 1.50 4.70
C VAL A 70 -1.47 0.73 4.40
N ARG A 71 -1.13 -0.26 5.22
CA ARG A 71 0.08 -1.07 5.05
C ARG A 71 -0.17 -2.25 4.11
N PHE A 72 0.75 -2.46 3.20
CA PHE A 72 0.82 -3.60 2.30
C PHE A 72 2.10 -4.39 2.56
N GLU A 73 1.98 -5.71 2.66
CA GLU A 73 3.11 -6.60 2.88
C GLU A 73 2.98 -7.85 2.00
N SER A 74 4.10 -8.36 1.50
CA SER A 74 4.16 -9.59 0.72
C SER A 74 4.62 -10.78 1.56
N ARG A 75 4.02 -11.95 1.35
CA ARG A 75 4.42 -13.20 2.00
C ARG A 75 4.39 -14.39 1.05
N GLY A 76 5.32 -15.32 1.26
CA GLY A 76 5.30 -16.66 0.64
C GLY A 76 4.29 -17.57 1.33
N ALA A 77 3.85 -18.61 0.62
CA ALA A 77 2.86 -19.58 1.13
C ALA A 77 3.33 -20.36 2.36
N ASP A 78 4.65 -20.48 2.56
CA ASP A 78 5.30 -21.12 3.70
C ASP A 78 5.49 -20.17 4.90
N GLN A 79 5.28 -18.87 4.73
CA GLN A 79 5.48 -17.88 5.77
C GLN A 79 4.21 -17.72 6.62
N ALA A 80 4.35 -17.91 7.93
CA ALA A 80 3.23 -17.82 8.87
C ALA A 80 2.63 -16.42 8.90
N VAL A 81 1.29 -16.29 8.88
CA VAL A 81 0.56 -15.01 9.08
C VAL A 81 0.34 -14.66 10.56
N ARG A 82 0.45 -15.67 11.44
CA ARG A 82 0.13 -15.52 12.85
C ARG A 82 1.05 -14.47 13.49
N GLY A 83 0.45 -13.50 14.17
CA GLY A 83 1.18 -12.42 14.83
C GLY A 83 1.49 -11.22 13.92
N ALA A 84 1.04 -11.22 12.66
CA ALA A 84 1.07 -10.02 11.83
C ALA A 84 0.01 -9.01 12.32
N PHE A 85 0.42 -7.75 12.45
CA PHE A 85 -0.45 -6.63 12.83
C PHE A 85 0.09 -5.31 12.26
N HIS A 86 -0.80 -4.34 12.10
CA HIS A 86 -0.47 -2.95 11.82
C HIS A 86 -1.33 -2.06 12.71
N GLY A 87 -0.73 -1.44 13.72
CA GLY A 87 -1.49 -0.81 14.80
C GLY A 87 -2.39 -1.82 15.52
N ALA A 88 -3.67 -1.51 15.62
CA ALA A 88 -4.69 -2.41 16.19
C ALA A 88 -5.24 -3.45 15.18
N SER A 89 -4.92 -3.29 13.90
CA SER A 89 -5.55 -4.04 12.81
C SER A 89 -4.80 -5.35 12.53
N ARG A 90 -5.59 -6.40 12.31
CA ARG A 90 -5.12 -7.69 11.80
C ARG A 90 -5.44 -7.77 10.30
N PRO A 91 -4.57 -8.41 9.51
CA PRO A 91 -4.70 -8.49 8.06
C PRO A 91 -5.85 -9.39 7.62
#